data_AF-A0A2T2PD39-F1
#
_entry.id   AF-A0A2T2PD39-F1
#
_cell.length_a   1.000
_cell.length_b   1.000
_cell.length_c   1.000
_cell.angle_alpha   90.00
_cell.angle_beta   90.00
_cell.angle_gamma   90.00
#
_symmetry.space_group_name_H-M   'P 1'
#
loop_
_entity.id
_entity.type
_entity.pdbx_description
1 polymer ?
#
loop_
_entity_poly.entity_id
_entity_poly.type
_entity_poly.pdbx_seq_one_letter_code
_entity_poly.pdbx_strand_id
1 'polypeptide(L)'
;MLHNYLDVALLCHPIVAVLTVKHPKMHFKNTNLQYFIFSFISLLFLRYACTSYFGLPTDIPSMASCTTNDEPNPIASMYPNNATGTLNGTIAVIPIPLKVARQLIPPQYGILEHAYRDLLPDFPRGMYPAVVQALHDHEVQAWGYKIPDFSRTGVEFPFVDMLNDNTTSFKWAPSLLMTAGHDIALKGAADYGTNVFPSVFEPGCDAYKSVPHSKKPGTTYFSARSRESGAASLTTLFSSTDKELFPLQFFKNFTNQPTFADGKTCDNMIRLFNTSVTTAPNKIEPVMGTVRVNIPPFTSEQEFRNVYGVRLDTAFIENNYLSCESFRGYSGLD
;
A
#
# COMPACT_ATOMS: atom_id res chain seq x y z
N MET A 1 34.32 2.01 10.38
CA MET A 1 33.28 2.50 9.44
C MET A 1 33.84 3.16 8.16
N LEU A 2 35.15 3.09 7.89
CA LEU A 2 35.73 3.66 6.65
C LEU A 2 36.02 2.60 5.56
N HIS A 3 35.88 1.30 5.87
CA HIS A 3 36.21 0.20 4.94
C HIS A 3 35.08 -0.12 3.95
N ASN A 4 33.82 -0.08 4.37
CA ASN A 4 32.70 -0.50 3.49
C ASN A 4 32.36 0.53 2.39
N TYR A 5 32.81 1.78 2.52
CA TYR A 5 32.65 2.80 1.46
C TYR A 5 33.76 2.73 0.39
N LEU A 6 34.89 2.06 0.69
CA LEU A 6 35.99 1.93 -0.26
C LEU A 6 35.68 0.88 -1.35
N ASP A 7 34.97 -0.19 -0.99
CA ASP A 7 34.68 -1.32 -1.89
C ASP A 7 33.65 -0.97 -2.97
N VAL A 8 32.72 -0.04 -2.69
CA VAL A 8 31.74 0.43 -3.67
C VAL A 8 32.34 1.47 -4.62
N ALA A 9 33.28 2.29 -4.15
CA ALA A 9 33.99 3.26 -4.99
C ALA A 9 34.94 2.58 -6.00
N LEU A 10 35.51 1.42 -5.63
CA LEU A 10 36.41 0.62 -6.48
C LEU A 10 35.69 -0.10 -7.65
N LEU A 11 34.37 -0.32 -7.54
CA LEU A 11 33.56 -0.91 -8.61
C LEU A 11 33.17 0.09 -9.71
N CYS A 12 33.24 1.40 -9.42
CA CYS A 12 32.76 2.44 -10.34
C CYS A 12 33.87 3.17 -11.12
N HIS A 13 35.14 3.06 -10.74
CA HIS A 13 36.26 3.75 -11.39
C HIS A 13 37.51 2.86 -11.59
N PRO A 14 37.88 2.49 -12.83
CA PRO A 14 39.00 1.58 -13.10
C PRO A 14 40.38 2.18 -12.79
N ILE A 15 40.47 3.47 -12.44
CA ILE A 15 41.74 4.14 -12.12
C ILE A 15 42.16 3.88 -10.66
N VAL A 16 41.20 3.63 -9.74
CA VAL A 16 41.51 3.46 -8.31
C VAL A 16 41.94 2.02 -7.97
N ALA A 17 41.49 1.04 -8.76
CA ALA A 17 41.91 -0.37 -8.60
C ALA A 17 43.40 -0.61 -8.93
N VAL A 18 44.07 0.34 -9.59
CA VAL A 18 45.48 0.21 -10.01
C VAL A 18 46.48 0.51 -8.88
N LEU A 19 46.08 1.24 -7.83
CA LEU A 19 47.04 1.76 -6.85
C LEU A 19 47.11 1.01 -5.50
N THR A 20 46.23 0.04 -5.23
CA THR A 20 46.15 -0.59 -3.89
C THR A 20 46.53 -2.07 -3.83
N VAL A 21 46.76 -2.76 -4.95
CA VAL A 21 47.23 -4.16 -4.90
C VAL A 21 48.77 -4.20 -4.90
N LYS A 22 49.39 -3.87 -3.78
CA LYS A 22 50.73 -4.35 -3.44
C LYS A 22 50.60 -5.63 -2.62
N HIS A 23 50.55 -6.78 -3.29
CA HIS A 23 50.88 -8.07 -2.65
C HIS A 23 52.03 -8.75 -3.40
N PRO A 24 52.87 -9.53 -2.68
CA PRO A 24 54.20 -9.90 -3.12
C PRO A 24 54.17 -11.14 -4.01
N LYS A 25 55.04 -11.14 -5.02
CA LYS A 25 55.47 -12.31 -5.80
C LYS A 25 54.36 -13.04 -6.56
N MET A 26 53.80 -12.39 -7.58
CA MET A 26 53.32 -13.13 -8.75
C MET A 26 54.39 -13.11 -9.83
N HIS A 27 54.97 -14.28 -10.11
CA HIS A 27 55.81 -14.50 -11.27
C HIS A 27 54.97 -14.31 -12.54
N PHE A 28 55.18 -13.19 -13.24
CA PHE A 28 54.56 -12.93 -14.53
C PHE A 28 55.16 -13.89 -15.58
N LYS A 29 54.38 -14.91 -15.97
CA LYS A 29 54.57 -15.57 -17.27
C LYS A 29 53.77 -14.80 -18.33
N ASN A 30 54.37 -14.68 -19.51
CA ASN A 30 54.00 -13.78 -20.62
C ASN A 30 52.64 -14.07 -21.31
N THR A 31 51.71 -14.77 -20.67
CA THR A 31 50.45 -15.27 -21.27
C THR A 31 49.18 -14.60 -20.72
N ASN A 32 49.27 -13.72 -19.71
CA ASN A 32 48.09 -13.12 -19.07
C ASN A 32 47.61 -11.80 -19.70
N LEU A 33 48.42 -11.16 -20.54
CA LEU A 33 48.04 -9.91 -21.20
C LEU A 33 46.89 -10.12 -22.20
N GLN A 34 46.86 -11.27 -22.86
CA GLN A 34 45.80 -11.62 -23.80
C GLN A 34 44.44 -11.80 -23.10
N TYR A 35 44.42 -12.47 -21.94
CA TYR A 35 43.21 -12.61 -21.13
C TYR A 35 42.72 -11.26 -20.61
N PHE A 36 43.64 -10.41 -20.15
CA PHE A 36 43.30 -9.06 -19.67
C PHE A 36 42.70 -8.20 -20.80
N ILE A 37 43.33 -8.17 -21.97
CA ILE A 37 42.83 -7.42 -23.13
C ILE A 37 41.47 -7.96 -23.58
N PHE A 38 41.30 -9.29 -23.61
CA PHE A 38 40.05 -9.91 -24.01
C PHE A 38 38.91 -9.61 -23.02
N SER A 39 39.16 -9.69 -21.70
CA SER A 39 38.18 -9.31 -20.68
C SER A 39 37.83 -7.83 -20.71
N PHE A 40 38.82 -6.96 -20.91
CA PHE A 40 38.60 -5.52 -21.01
C PHE A 40 37.76 -5.17 -22.23
N ILE A 41 38.08 -5.71 -23.41
CA ILE A 41 37.33 -5.48 -24.65
C ILE A 41 35.91 -6.06 -24.52
N SER A 42 35.74 -7.24 -23.91
CA SER A 42 34.43 -7.85 -23.69
C SER A 42 33.53 -6.98 -22.80
N LEU A 43 34.08 -6.43 -21.71
CA LEU A 43 33.35 -5.50 -20.84
C LEU A 43 32.99 -4.19 -21.55
N LEU A 44 33.87 -3.71 -22.44
CA LEU A 44 33.64 -2.49 -23.23
C LEU A 44 32.53 -2.70 -24.27
N PHE A 45 32.50 -3.85 -24.95
CA PHE A 45 31.42 -4.24 -25.85
C PHE A 45 30.09 -4.45 -25.11
N LEU A 46 30.11 -5.08 -23.93
CA LEU A 46 28.90 -5.25 -23.11
C LEU A 46 28.33 -3.88 -22.70
N ARG A 47 29.20 -2.94 -22.31
CA ARG A 47 28.79 -1.56 -21.98
C ARG A 47 28.22 -0.84 -23.19
N TYR A 48 28.86 -0.95 -24.36
CA TYR A 48 28.41 -0.29 -25.59
C TYR A 48 27.07 -0.84 -26.08
N ALA A 49 26.89 -2.16 -26.03
CA ALA A 49 25.62 -2.83 -26.32
C ALA A 49 24.53 -2.42 -25.32
N CYS A 50 24.82 -2.37 -24.01
CA CYS A 50 23.85 -1.89 -23.03
C CYS A 50 23.49 -0.41 -23.24
N THR A 51 24.42 0.47 -23.61
CA THR A 51 24.10 1.88 -23.89
C THR A 51 23.32 2.11 -25.18
N SER A 52 23.37 1.19 -26.15
CA SER A 52 22.63 1.30 -27.41
C SER A 52 21.24 0.63 -27.38
N TYR A 53 20.93 -0.14 -26.33
CA TYR A 53 19.60 -0.72 -26.10
C TYR A 53 18.72 0.07 -25.12
N PHE A 54 19.27 1.08 -24.42
CA PHE A 54 18.47 2.05 -23.65
C PHE A 54 18.39 3.39 -24.40
N GLY A 55 17.81 3.35 -25.60
CA GLY A 55 17.11 4.53 -26.11
C GLY A 55 15.93 4.75 -25.18
N LEU A 56 16.12 5.58 -24.14
CA LEU A 56 15.04 6.05 -23.29
C LEU A 56 13.99 6.68 -24.22
N PRO A 57 12.74 6.19 -24.25
CA PRO A 57 11.67 6.96 -24.88
C PRO A 57 11.57 8.27 -24.10
N THR A 58 12.00 9.36 -24.73
CA THR A 58 11.76 10.73 -24.30
C THR A 58 10.29 11.04 -24.50
N ASP A 59 9.47 10.44 -23.66
CA ASP A 59 8.07 10.79 -23.39
C ASP A 59 7.76 10.30 -21.97
N ILE A 60 8.58 10.72 -20.99
CA ILE A 60 8.10 10.82 -19.62
C ILE A 60 7.34 12.14 -19.60
N PRO A 61 5.99 12.13 -19.52
CA PRO A 61 5.26 13.37 -19.28
C PRO A 61 5.91 14.02 -18.08
N SER A 62 6.31 15.28 -18.17
CA SER A 62 6.80 16.01 -17.01
C SER A 62 5.80 15.75 -15.90
N MET A 63 6.22 15.02 -14.86
CA MET A 63 5.47 14.91 -13.62
C MET A 63 5.33 16.36 -13.18
N ALA A 64 4.18 16.97 -13.48
CA ALA A 64 3.84 18.28 -12.96
C ALA A 64 4.14 18.17 -11.46
N SER A 65 5.04 19.01 -10.93
CA SER A 65 5.54 18.85 -9.57
C SER A 65 4.33 18.77 -8.66
N CYS A 66 4.03 17.57 -8.19
CA CYS A 66 2.83 17.35 -7.44
C CYS A 66 3.18 17.63 -5.99
N THR A 67 2.76 18.79 -5.52
CA THR A 67 2.92 19.14 -4.11
C THR A 67 1.68 18.64 -3.39
N THR A 68 1.85 17.54 -2.64
CA THR A 68 0.80 17.01 -1.77
C THR A 68 0.53 17.95 -0.60
N ASN A 69 -0.68 17.90 -0.06
CA ASN A 69 -1.07 18.58 1.18
C ASN A 69 -1.00 17.66 2.42
N ASP A 70 -0.46 16.45 2.26
CA ASP A 70 -0.31 15.50 3.36
C ASP A 70 0.77 15.96 4.35
N GLU A 71 0.59 15.56 5.61
CA GLU A 71 1.53 15.88 6.67
C GLU A 71 2.70 14.88 6.69
N PRO A 72 3.92 15.30 7.07
CA PRO A 72 5.09 14.43 7.09
C PRO A 72 4.93 13.21 8.01
N ASN A 73 5.66 12.13 7.71
CA ASN A 73 5.69 10.92 8.53
C ASN A 73 6.31 11.17 9.91
N PRO A 74 5.52 11.14 11.01
CA PRO A 74 6.00 11.54 12.32
C PRO A 74 6.81 10.46 13.03
N ILE A 75 6.86 9.23 12.49
CA ILE A 75 7.47 8.07 13.15
C ILE A 75 8.68 7.49 12.41
N ALA A 76 9.05 8.06 11.25
CA ALA A 76 10.16 7.60 10.42
C ALA A 76 11.47 7.38 11.19
N SER A 77 11.82 8.31 12.10
CA SER A 77 13.05 8.24 12.90
C SER A 77 13.00 7.26 14.06
N MET A 78 11.79 6.92 14.54
CA MET A 78 11.58 5.97 15.64
C MET A 78 11.68 4.51 15.15
N TYR A 79 11.36 4.26 13.88
CA TYR A 79 11.38 2.93 13.28
C TYR A 79 12.25 2.90 11.99
N PRO A 80 13.56 3.18 12.09
CA PRO A 80 14.41 3.35 10.91
C PRO A 80 14.59 2.08 10.06
N ASN A 81 14.28 0.91 10.62
CA ASN A 81 14.44 -0.39 9.96
C ASN A 81 13.10 -1.01 9.51
N ASN A 82 11.97 -0.38 9.83
CA ASN A 82 10.65 -0.85 9.39
C ASN A 82 10.19 -0.06 8.17
N ALA A 83 9.21 -0.64 7.46
CA ALA A 83 8.43 0.15 6.52
C ALA A 83 7.48 1.07 7.32
N THR A 84 7.53 2.37 7.06
CA THR A 84 6.66 3.36 7.72
C THR A 84 6.25 4.44 6.74
N GLY A 85 5.09 5.04 6.95
CA GLY A 85 4.59 6.19 6.19
C GLY A 85 3.34 6.74 6.85
N THR A 86 2.61 7.56 6.11
CA THR A 86 1.27 8.03 6.47
C THR A 86 0.26 7.56 5.43
N LEU A 87 -1.01 7.48 5.85
CA LEU A 87 -2.13 6.98 5.05
C LEU A 87 -3.28 7.97 5.20
N ASN A 88 -3.27 8.99 4.35
CA ASN A 88 -4.30 10.00 4.35
C ASN A 88 -5.44 9.62 3.41
N GLY A 89 -6.68 9.67 3.89
CA GLY A 89 -7.83 9.44 3.02
C GLY A 89 -9.11 9.10 3.74
N THR A 90 -9.98 8.42 3.00
CA THR A 90 -11.30 8.02 3.49
C THR A 90 -11.36 6.52 3.70
N ILE A 91 -11.78 6.11 4.89
CA ILE A 91 -12.09 4.72 5.23
C ILE A 91 -13.58 4.65 5.53
N ALA A 92 -14.32 3.80 4.84
CA ALA A 92 -15.77 3.73 5.00
C ALA A 92 -16.31 2.30 5.01
N VAL A 93 -17.36 2.09 5.80
CA VAL A 93 -18.01 0.79 5.97
C VAL A 93 -19.18 0.68 5.03
N ILE A 94 -19.19 -0.37 4.23
CA ILE A 94 -20.24 -0.75 3.29
C ILE A 94 -20.96 -1.96 3.89
N PRO A 95 -22.13 -1.77 4.54
CA PRO A 95 -22.95 -2.89 4.96
C PRO A 95 -23.43 -3.67 3.73
N ILE A 96 -22.97 -4.91 3.58
CA ILE A 96 -23.45 -5.83 2.55
C ILE A 96 -24.20 -6.99 3.23
N PRO A 97 -25.19 -7.61 2.56
CA PRO A 97 -25.81 -8.82 3.10
C PRO A 97 -24.74 -9.87 3.39
N LEU A 98 -24.80 -10.53 4.54
CA LEU A 98 -23.86 -11.58 4.93
C LEU A 98 -23.80 -12.71 3.88
N LYS A 99 -24.93 -13.00 3.23
CA LYS A 99 -24.99 -13.95 2.10
C LYS A 99 -24.12 -13.52 0.92
N VAL A 100 -24.06 -12.22 0.64
CA VAL A 100 -23.17 -11.67 -0.41
C VAL A 100 -21.72 -11.79 0.05
N ALA A 101 -21.40 -11.42 1.29
CA ALA A 101 -20.04 -11.60 1.84
C ALA A 101 -19.57 -13.07 1.72
N ARG A 102 -20.46 -14.04 2.00
CA ARG A 102 -20.22 -15.47 1.84
C ARG A 102 -19.97 -15.93 0.40
N GLN A 103 -20.54 -15.24 -0.58
CA GLN A 103 -20.31 -15.53 -2.00
C GLN A 103 -18.99 -14.95 -2.49
N LEU A 104 -18.54 -13.84 -1.89
CA LEU A 104 -17.32 -13.14 -2.27
C LEU A 104 -16.07 -13.73 -1.60
N ILE A 105 -16.13 -13.97 -0.28
CA ILE A 105 -15.02 -14.51 0.51
C ILE A 105 -14.83 -15.99 0.16
N PRO A 106 -13.58 -16.47 -0.06
CA PRO A 106 -13.32 -17.86 -0.41
C PRO A 106 -13.94 -18.83 0.61
N PRO A 107 -14.58 -19.93 0.14
CA PRO A 107 -15.42 -20.78 0.99
C PRO A 107 -14.65 -21.50 2.10
N GLN A 108 -13.33 -21.62 1.97
CA GLN A 108 -12.47 -22.21 3.00
C GLN A 108 -12.26 -21.30 4.23
N TYR A 109 -12.68 -20.04 4.19
CA TYR A 109 -12.50 -19.09 5.29
C TYR A 109 -13.82 -18.75 5.99
N GLY A 110 -13.82 -18.83 7.32
CA GLY A 110 -14.94 -18.43 8.17
C GLY A 110 -15.12 -16.91 8.25
N ILE A 111 -16.20 -16.45 8.88
CA ILE A 111 -16.51 -15.04 9.15
C ILE A 111 -16.86 -15.05 10.62
N LEU A 112 -16.12 -14.26 11.38
CA LEU A 112 -16.26 -14.14 12.81
C LEU A 112 -17.36 -13.12 13.10
N GLU A 113 -18.63 -13.54 12.95
CA GLU A 113 -19.76 -12.65 13.21
C GLU A 113 -19.76 -12.10 14.63
N HIS A 114 -19.37 -12.92 15.60
CA HIS A 114 -19.26 -12.50 16.99
C HIS A 114 -18.25 -11.35 17.14
N ALA A 115 -17.09 -11.41 16.48
CA ALA A 115 -16.03 -10.43 16.64
C ALA A 115 -16.46 -9.01 16.22
N TYR A 116 -17.11 -8.85 15.06
CA TYR A 116 -17.56 -7.52 14.66
C TYR A 116 -18.85 -7.08 15.38
N ARG A 117 -19.67 -8.02 15.86
CA ARG A 117 -20.87 -7.69 16.65
C ARG A 117 -20.54 -7.27 18.07
N ASP A 118 -19.45 -7.79 18.65
CA ASP A 118 -18.95 -7.33 19.94
C ASP A 118 -18.49 -5.85 19.87
N LEU A 119 -17.94 -5.43 18.72
CA LEU A 119 -17.57 -4.04 18.45
C LEU A 119 -18.76 -3.17 18.00
N LEU A 120 -19.74 -3.76 17.32
CA LEU A 120 -20.90 -3.10 16.75
C LEU A 120 -22.20 -3.86 17.12
N PRO A 121 -22.68 -3.78 18.37
CA PRO A 121 -23.82 -4.56 18.84
C PRO A 121 -25.11 -4.25 18.07
N ASP A 122 -25.26 -3.01 17.62
CA ASP A 122 -26.41 -2.54 16.84
C ASP A 122 -26.22 -2.69 15.32
N PHE A 123 -25.14 -3.34 14.86
CA PHE A 123 -24.93 -3.55 13.43
C PHE A 123 -26.08 -4.38 12.84
N PRO A 124 -26.65 -3.98 11.68
CA PRO A 124 -27.86 -4.61 11.17
C PRO A 124 -27.76 -6.14 11.10
N ARG A 125 -28.83 -6.82 11.51
CA ARG A 125 -28.89 -8.28 11.48
C ARG A 125 -28.74 -8.79 10.05
N GLY A 126 -27.95 -9.85 9.88
CA GLY A 126 -27.69 -10.45 8.56
C GLY A 126 -26.85 -9.57 7.61
N MET A 127 -26.21 -8.52 8.11
CA MET A 127 -25.22 -7.73 7.37
C MET A 127 -23.80 -8.03 7.83
N TYR A 128 -22.86 -7.74 6.93
CA TYR A 128 -21.41 -7.84 7.10
C TYR A 128 -20.75 -6.48 6.79
N PRO A 129 -19.78 -6.02 7.60
CA PRO A 129 -19.12 -4.73 7.41
C PRO A 129 -17.94 -4.84 6.43
N ALA A 130 -18.21 -4.89 5.13
CA ALA A 130 -17.14 -4.71 4.13
C ALA A 130 -16.61 -3.28 4.23
N VAL A 131 -15.34 -3.05 3.89
CA VAL A 131 -14.69 -1.74 4.04
C VAL A 131 -14.05 -1.30 2.75
N VAL A 132 -14.25 -0.04 2.40
CA VAL A 132 -13.48 0.62 1.35
C VAL A 132 -12.39 1.48 2.00
N GLN A 133 -11.19 1.40 1.45
CA GLN A 133 -10.11 2.31 1.77
C GLN A 133 -9.74 3.07 0.49
N ALA A 134 -9.76 4.39 0.53
CA ALA A 134 -9.34 5.27 -0.55
C ALA A 134 -8.28 6.20 0.03
N LEU A 135 -7.00 5.88 -0.23
CA LEU A 135 -5.86 6.41 0.49
C LEU A 135 -4.79 6.95 -0.44
N HIS A 136 -4.08 7.95 0.05
CA HIS A 136 -2.79 8.40 -0.43
C HIS A 136 -1.73 7.98 0.59
N ASP A 137 -0.79 7.17 0.15
CA ASP A 137 0.35 6.67 0.90
C ASP A 137 1.49 7.69 0.71
N HIS A 138 1.86 8.38 1.79
CA HIS A 138 2.80 9.50 1.77
C HIS A 138 4.01 9.28 2.69
N GLU A 139 5.17 9.80 2.27
CA GLU A 139 6.46 9.66 2.95
C GLU A 139 6.76 8.22 3.39
N VAL A 140 6.41 7.27 2.52
CA VAL A 140 6.69 5.86 2.76
C VAL A 140 8.20 5.66 2.65
N GLN A 141 8.78 5.07 3.69
CA GLN A 141 10.15 4.60 3.72
C GLN A 141 10.19 3.13 4.07
N ALA A 142 11.17 2.40 3.54
CA ALA A 142 11.46 1.04 3.94
C ALA A 142 12.96 0.77 3.76
N TRP A 143 13.61 0.22 4.79
CA TRP A 143 15.04 -0.15 4.77
C TRP A 143 15.98 0.97 4.28
N GLY A 144 15.69 2.22 4.66
CA GLY A 144 16.48 3.40 4.27
C GLY A 144 16.20 3.95 2.86
N TYR A 145 15.24 3.38 2.13
CA TYR A 145 14.77 3.90 0.84
C TYR A 145 13.45 4.63 1.01
N LYS A 146 13.31 5.79 0.36
CA LYS A 146 12.01 6.47 0.20
C LYS A 146 11.29 5.89 -1.02
N ILE A 147 10.04 5.49 -0.84
CA ILE A 147 9.13 5.10 -1.91
C ILE A 147 8.37 6.38 -2.30
N PRO A 148 8.31 6.73 -3.60
CA PRO A 148 7.53 7.89 -4.04
C PRO A 148 6.06 7.74 -3.64
N ASP A 149 5.41 8.85 -3.32
CA ASP A 149 4.00 8.86 -2.92
C ASP A 149 3.10 8.21 -3.98
N PHE A 150 2.14 7.41 -3.53
CA PHE A 150 1.20 6.74 -4.40
C PHE A 150 -0.19 6.68 -3.76
N SER A 151 -1.21 6.45 -4.57
CA SER A 151 -2.55 6.21 -4.09
C SER A 151 -2.91 4.75 -4.24
N ARG A 152 -3.80 4.28 -3.36
CA ARG A 152 -4.42 2.98 -3.49
C ARG A 152 -5.88 2.99 -3.06
N THR A 153 -6.66 2.11 -3.65
CA THR A 153 -8.01 1.86 -3.20
C THR A 153 -8.52 0.47 -3.52
N GLY A 154 -9.36 -0.07 -2.65
CA GLY A 154 -9.93 -1.39 -2.79
C GLY A 154 -11.05 -1.63 -1.80
N VAL A 155 -11.70 -2.79 -1.95
CA VAL A 155 -12.67 -3.29 -0.97
C VAL A 155 -12.03 -4.45 -0.22
N GLU A 156 -12.06 -4.36 1.11
CA GLU A 156 -11.49 -5.33 2.02
C GLU A 156 -12.60 -5.96 2.87
N PHE A 157 -12.34 -7.18 3.32
CA PHE A 157 -13.28 -8.02 4.05
C PHE A 157 -12.64 -8.40 5.40
N PRO A 158 -12.87 -7.63 6.48
CA PRO A 158 -12.32 -7.90 7.81
C PRO A 158 -13.06 -9.01 8.58
N PHE A 159 -12.55 -9.43 9.72
CA PHE A 159 -13.16 -10.48 10.57
C PHE A 159 -13.30 -11.82 9.85
N VAL A 160 -12.34 -12.14 8.98
CA VAL A 160 -12.24 -13.42 8.28
C VAL A 160 -11.44 -14.39 9.14
N ASP A 161 -11.98 -15.60 9.33
CA ASP A 161 -11.31 -16.69 10.03
C ASP A 161 -10.45 -17.47 9.04
N MET A 162 -9.25 -16.95 8.76
CA MET A 162 -8.32 -17.58 7.84
C MET A 162 -7.74 -18.89 8.41
N LEU A 163 -7.57 -18.95 9.73
CA LEU A 163 -6.92 -20.06 10.43
C LEU A 163 -7.90 -21.16 10.87
N ASN A 164 -9.20 -20.96 10.66
CA ASN A 164 -10.28 -21.85 11.12
C ASN A 164 -10.20 -22.13 12.62
N ASP A 165 -9.86 -21.10 13.41
CA ASP A 165 -9.74 -21.20 14.87
C ASP A 165 -10.86 -20.48 15.62
N ASN A 166 -11.79 -19.87 14.88
CA ASN A 166 -12.95 -19.16 15.39
C ASN A 166 -12.61 -18.01 16.34
N THR A 167 -11.40 -17.46 16.31
CA THR A 167 -10.94 -16.39 17.23
C THR A 167 -10.08 -15.34 16.56
N THR A 168 -9.16 -15.73 15.67
CA THR A 168 -8.18 -14.82 15.07
C THR A 168 -8.77 -14.11 13.87
N SER A 169 -8.91 -12.79 13.96
CA SER A 169 -9.49 -11.97 12.88
C SER A 169 -8.43 -11.54 11.87
N PHE A 170 -8.63 -11.92 10.61
CA PHE A 170 -7.86 -11.43 9.47
C PHE A 170 -8.72 -10.55 8.58
N LYS A 171 -8.06 -9.79 7.71
CA LYS A 171 -8.68 -9.01 6.67
C LYS A 171 -8.29 -9.53 5.30
N TRP A 172 -9.27 -9.98 4.53
CA TRP A 172 -9.06 -10.44 3.16
C TRP A 172 -9.15 -9.25 2.19
N ALA A 173 -8.07 -9.02 1.44
CA ALA A 173 -7.93 -7.92 0.48
C ALA A 173 -7.61 -8.48 -0.92
N PRO A 174 -8.61 -8.97 -1.67
CA PRO A 174 -8.39 -9.71 -2.91
C PRO A 174 -7.90 -8.88 -4.08
N SER A 175 -8.20 -7.58 -4.09
CA SER A 175 -7.94 -6.72 -5.25
C SER A 175 -7.72 -5.29 -4.82
N LEU A 176 -6.81 -4.62 -5.54
CA LEU A 176 -6.36 -3.28 -5.20
C LEU A 176 -6.07 -2.49 -6.47
N LEU A 177 -6.64 -1.30 -6.62
CA LEU A 177 -6.17 -0.31 -7.57
C LEU A 177 -5.01 0.44 -6.92
N MET A 178 -3.91 0.65 -7.64
CA MET A 178 -2.73 1.35 -7.12
C MET A 178 -2.06 2.17 -8.22
N THR A 179 -1.47 3.33 -7.87
CA THR A 179 -0.90 4.26 -8.86
C THR A 179 0.09 3.55 -9.78
N ALA A 180 -0.16 3.64 -11.09
CA ALA A 180 0.72 3.04 -12.10
C ALA A 180 2.14 3.66 -12.05
N GLY A 181 3.15 2.85 -12.41
CA GLY A 181 4.55 3.29 -12.41
C GLY A 181 5.25 3.25 -11.05
N HIS A 182 4.55 2.83 -9.99
CA HIS A 182 5.11 2.62 -8.65
C HIS A 182 5.46 1.15 -8.45
N ASP A 183 6.41 0.64 -9.22
CA ASP A 183 6.67 -0.80 -9.37
C ASP A 183 6.98 -1.52 -8.05
N ILE A 184 7.66 -0.85 -7.11
CA ILE A 184 7.94 -1.39 -5.77
C ILE A 184 6.63 -1.63 -5.00
N ALA A 185 5.72 -0.65 -4.98
CA ALA A 185 4.45 -0.75 -4.29
C ALA A 185 3.52 -1.76 -4.98
N LEU A 186 3.45 -1.73 -6.32
CA LEU A 186 2.67 -2.67 -7.12
C LEU A 186 3.09 -4.11 -6.86
N LYS A 187 4.40 -4.37 -6.89
CA LYS A 187 4.95 -5.70 -6.60
C LYS A 187 4.74 -6.09 -5.13
N GLY A 188 4.99 -5.17 -4.19
CA GLY A 188 4.80 -5.43 -2.77
C GLY A 188 3.39 -5.91 -2.45
N ALA A 189 2.36 -5.25 -2.99
CA ALA A 189 0.97 -5.68 -2.83
C ALA A 189 0.66 -7.03 -3.52
N ALA A 190 1.21 -7.23 -4.73
CA ALA A 190 0.99 -8.46 -5.52
C ALA A 190 1.64 -9.70 -4.89
N ASP A 191 2.74 -9.54 -4.15
CA ASP A 191 3.45 -10.65 -3.51
C ASP A 191 2.63 -11.35 -2.41
N TYR A 192 1.57 -10.71 -1.89
CA TYR A 192 0.59 -11.32 -0.98
C TYR A 192 -0.56 -12.05 -1.70
N GLY A 193 -0.50 -12.12 -3.04
CA GLY A 193 -1.53 -12.70 -3.90
C GLY A 193 -2.68 -11.74 -4.26
N THR A 194 -2.56 -10.46 -3.91
CA THR A 194 -3.55 -9.44 -4.25
C THR A 194 -3.57 -9.24 -5.76
N ASN A 195 -4.76 -9.20 -6.36
CA ASN A 195 -4.90 -8.80 -7.75
C ASN A 195 -4.75 -7.28 -7.87
N VAL A 196 -3.56 -6.82 -8.24
CA VAL A 196 -3.23 -5.39 -8.30
C VAL A 196 -3.47 -4.84 -9.70
N PHE A 197 -4.25 -3.77 -9.80
CA PHE A 197 -4.55 -3.05 -11.03
C PHE A 197 -3.76 -1.73 -11.08
N PRO A 198 -2.72 -1.62 -11.91
CA PRO A 198 -2.06 -0.33 -12.17
C PRO A 198 -3.05 0.69 -12.70
N SER A 199 -3.20 1.81 -11.99
CA SER A 199 -4.34 2.71 -12.14
C SER A 199 -3.94 4.18 -12.19
N VAL A 200 -4.86 5.00 -12.70
CA VAL A 200 -4.80 6.47 -12.68
C VAL A 200 -5.80 6.97 -11.63
N PHE A 201 -5.38 7.96 -10.85
CA PHE A 201 -6.14 8.50 -9.73
C PHE A 201 -6.52 9.97 -9.94
N GLU A 202 -7.65 10.35 -9.38
CA GLU A 202 -8.10 11.73 -9.31
C GLU A 202 -8.68 12.05 -7.91
N PRO A 203 -8.05 12.97 -7.15
CA PRO A 203 -6.76 13.61 -7.43
C PRO A 203 -5.60 12.59 -7.46
N GLY A 204 -4.51 12.93 -8.15
CA GLY A 204 -3.38 12.02 -8.33
C GLY A 204 -2.34 12.04 -7.20
N CYS A 205 -2.40 13.03 -6.31
CA CYS A 205 -1.32 13.33 -5.33
C CYS A 205 -1.84 13.85 -3.99
N ASP A 206 -3.15 13.76 -3.80
CA ASP A 206 -3.82 14.15 -2.57
C ASP A 206 -4.78 13.03 -2.20
N ALA A 207 -5.10 12.93 -0.92
CA ALA A 207 -6.04 11.96 -0.39
C ALA A 207 -7.46 12.07 -0.97
N TYR A 208 -7.88 13.27 -1.38
CA TYR A 208 -9.17 13.58 -1.99
C TYR A 208 -9.21 15.03 -2.47
N LYS A 209 -10.19 15.37 -3.32
CA LYS A 209 -10.37 16.75 -3.80
C LYS A 209 -11.77 17.25 -3.52
N SER A 210 -11.89 18.52 -3.15
CA SER A 210 -13.19 19.18 -2.96
C SER A 210 -13.96 19.23 -4.27
N VAL A 211 -15.27 18.94 -4.23
CA VAL A 211 -16.16 19.09 -5.37
C VAL A 211 -16.54 20.58 -5.50
N PRO A 212 -16.14 21.25 -6.60
CA PRO A 212 -16.46 22.66 -6.80
C PRO A 212 -17.97 22.89 -6.80
N HIS A 213 -18.44 23.95 -6.13
CA HIS A 213 -19.85 24.34 -6.08
C HIS A 213 -20.80 23.22 -5.59
N SER A 214 -20.31 22.28 -4.77
CA SER A 214 -21.18 21.25 -4.18
C SER A 214 -22.30 21.89 -3.36
N LYS A 215 -23.51 21.33 -3.48
CA LYS A 215 -24.68 21.70 -2.65
C LYS A 215 -24.45 21.42 -1.16
N LYS A 216 -23.51 20.55 -0.82
CA LYS A 216 -23.12 20.22 0.56
C LYS A 216 -21.66 20.67 0.76
N PRO A 217 -21.40 21.70 1.58
CA PRO A 217 -20.03 22.10 1.91
C PRO A 217 -19.20 20.92 2.44
N GLY A 218 -17.89 20.94 2.16
CA GLY A 218 -16.97 19.86 2.58
C GLY A 218 -17.12 18.55 1.79
N THR A 219 -17.88 18.54 0.70
CA THR A 219 -17.97 17.37 -0.18
C THR A 219 -16.66 17.16 -0.93
N THR A 220 -16.13 15.96 -0.85
CA THR A 220 -14.89 15.55 -1.53
C THR A 220 -15.14 14.31 -2.38
N TYR A 221 -14.30 14.15 -3.40
CA TYR A 221 -14.29 12.98 -4.25
C TYR A 221 -12.89 12.38 -4.33
N PHE A 222 -12.85 11.08 -4.60
CA PHE A 222 -11.66 10.32 -4.96
C PHE A 222 -12.05 9.29 -6.02
N SER A 223 -11.25 9.15 -7.06
CA SER A 223 -11.52 8.26 -8.19
C SER A 223 -10.26 7.51 -8.59
N ALA A 224 -10.42 6.23 -8.90
CA ALA A 224 -9.38 5.37 -9.43
C ALA A 224 -9.92 4.60 -10.64
N ARG A 225 -9.12 4.47 -11.68
CA ARG A 225 -9.42 3.64 -12.86
C ARG A 225 -8.19 2.89 -13.31
N SER A 226 -8.32 1.58 -13.55
CA SER A 226 -7.28 0.77 -14.15
C SER A 226 -6.84 1.36 -15.50
N ARG A 227 -5.54 1.25 -15.81
CA ARG A 227 -5.01 1.58 -17.13
C ARG A 227 -5.57 0.66 -18.21
N GLU A 228 -5.90 -0.57 -17.84
CA GLU A 228 -6.65 -1.47 -18.70
C GLU A 228 -8.13 -1.07 -18.66
N SER A 229 -8.63 -0.57 -19.79
CA SER A 229 -9.99 -0.04 -19.90
C SER A 229 -11.03 -1.09 -19.51
N GLY A 230 -11.90 -0.73 -18.55
CA GLY A 230 -12.98 -1.60 -18.08
C GLY A 230 -12.57 -2.66 -17.07
N ALA A 231 -11.28 -2.86 -16.80
CA ALA A 231 -10.80 -3.93 -15.91
C ALA A 231 -11.17 -3.68 -14.44
N ALA A 232 -10.94 -2.45 -13.95
CA ALA A 232 -11.34 -2.05 -12.61
C ALA A 232 -11.51 -0.53 -12.47
N SER A 233 -12.40 -0.11 -11.59
CA SER A 233 -12.53 1.28 -11.13
C SER A 233 -13.21 1.38 -9.77
N LEU A 234 -12.90 2.44 -9.03
CA LEU A 234 -13.56 2.77 -7.78
C LEU A 234 -13.71 4.28 -7.67
N THR A 235 -14.89 4.75 -7.27
CA THR A 235 -15.11 6.17 -7.00
C THR A 235 -15.82 6.36 -5.67
N THR A 236 -15.48 7.44 -4.99
CA THR A 236 -16.11 7.86 -3.75
C THR A 236 -16.56 9.31 -3.85
N LEU A 237 -17.68 9.60 -3.19
CA LEU A 237 -18.22 10.95 -3.04
C LEU A 237 -18.77 11.09 -1.62
N PHE A 238 -18.09 11.84 -0.78
CA PHE A 238 -18.38 11.95 0.64
C PHE A 238 -18.57 13.40 1.06
N SER A 239 -19.50 13.65 1.99
CA SER A 239 -19.64 14.94 2.68
C SER A 239 -19.41 14.73 4.17
N SER A 240 -18.94 15.77 4.86
CA SER A 240 -18.89 15.78 6.33
C SER A 240 -20.27 15.50 6.92
N THR A 241 -20.32 14.82 8.06
CA THR A 241 -21.54 14.58 8.81
C THR A 241 -21.27 14.63 10.31
N ASP A 242 -22.27 15.03 11.09
CA ASP A 242 -22.20 14.97 12.56
C ASP A 242 -22.64 13.60 13.11
N LYS A 243 -23.00 12.66 12.22
CA LYS A 243 -23.42 11.31 12.61
C LYS A 243 -22.22 10.37 12.70
N GLU A 244 -21.87 9.97 13.91
CA GLU A 244 -20.89 8.92 14.17
C GLU A 244 -21.62 7.57 14.33
N LEU A 245 -21.68 6.77 13.26
CA LEU A 245 -22.32 5.45 13.30
C LEU A 245 -21.41 4.32 13.78
N PHE A 246 -20.10 4.49 13.66
CA PHE A 246 -19.11 3.48 14.02
C PHE A 246 -18.09 4.11 14.97
N PRO A 247 -17.82 3.49 16.13
CA PRO A 247 -16.87 4.03 17.08
C PRO A 247 -15.44 3.94 16.54
N LEU A 248 -14.56 4.86 16.94
CA LEU A 248 -13.14 4.82 16.57
C LEU A 248 -12.46 3.48 16.87
N GLN A 249 -12.86 2.80 17.95
CA GLN A 249 -12.31 1.49 18.32
C GLN A 249 -12.59 0.42 17.25
N PHE A 250 -13.72 0.50 16.54
CA PHE A 250 -14.02 -0.39 15.42
C PHE A 250 -13.03 -0.15 14.26
N PHE A 251 -12.77 1.12 13.92
CA PHE A 251 -11.78 1.45 12.89
C PHE A 251 -10.39 0.96 13.24
N LYS A 252 -9.91 1.24 14.46
CA LYS A 252 -8.62 0.74 14.96
C LYS A 252 -8.49 -0.77 14.80
N ASN A 253 -9.53 -1.51 15.21
CA ASN A 253 -9.51 -2.96 15.16
C ASN A 253 -9.32 -3.48 13.74
N PHE A 254 -10.22 -3.15 12.81
CA PHE A 254 -10.14 -3.77 11.48
C PHE A 254 -8.97 -3.24 10.65
N THR A 255 -8.54 -1.99 10.84
CA THR A 255 -7.39 -1.46 10.09
C THR A 255 -6.08 -2.11 10.49
N ASN A 256 -5.98 -2.63 11.72
CA ASN A 256 -4.80 -3.29 12.25
C ASN A 256 -4.87 -4.82 12.15
N GLN A 257 -5.94 -5.40 11.58
CA GLN A 257 -5.99 -6.84 11.31
C GLN A 257 -4.94 -7.25 10.26
N PRO A 258 -4.27 -8.42 10.41
CA PRO A 258 -3.35 -8.91 9.41
C PRO A 258 -4.08 -9.11 8.09
N THR A 259 -3.46 -8.62 7.01
CA THR A 259 -4.06 -8.58 5.69
C THR A 259 -3.49 -9.71 4.82
N PHE A 260 -4.35 -10.37 4.05
CA PHE A 260 -3.95 -11.42 3.11
C PHE A 260 -4.85 -11.44 1.87
N ALA A 261 -4.38 -12.06 0.79
CA ALA A 261 -5.20 -12.38 -0.37
C ALA A 261 -5.21 -13.88 -0.69
N ASP A 262 -4.03 -14.52 -0.77
CA ASP A 262 -3.91 -15.96 -1.09
C ASP A 262 -3.77 -16.88 0.13
N GLY A 263 -3.54 -16.31 1.31
CA GLY A 263 -3.43 -17.02 2.60
C GLY A 263 -2.05 -17.64 2.87
N LYS A 264 -1.03 -17.37 2.04
CA LYS A 264 0.33 -17.90 2.25
C LYS A 264 1.17 -17.03 3.18
N THR A 265 1.14 -15.72 2.93
CA THR A 265 1.84 -14.71 3.71
C THR A 265 0.87 -13.59 4.07
N CYS A 266 1.09 -13.01 5.25
CA CYS A 266 0.27 -11.92 5.75
C CYS A 266 1.12 -10.66 5.87
N ASP A 267 0.51 -9.56 5.47
CA ASP A 267 0.98 -8.23 5.80
C ASP A 267 0.41 -7.81 7.16
N ASN A 268 1.23 -7.14 7.98
CA ASN A 268 0.79 -6.56 9.23
C ASN A 268 1.18 -5.08 9.29
N MET A 269 0.31 -4.27 8.72
CA MET A 269 0.36 -2.81 8.76
C MET A 269 -0.40 -2.28 9.99
N ILE A 270 0.35 -1.96 11.05
CA ILE A 270 -0.16 -1.41 12.29
C ILE A 270 -0.34 0.10 12.13
N ARG A 271 -1.58 0.59 12.21
CA ARG A 271 -1.89 2.03 12.15
C ARG A 271 -1.96 2.65 13.54
N LEU A 272 -1.37 3.83 13.65
CA LEU A 272 -1.33 4.63 14.87
C LEU A 272 -2.29 5.81 14.76
N PHE A 273 -3.27 5.85 15.65
CA PHE A 273 -4.35 6.86 15.67
C PHE A 273 -4.10 7.99 16.69
N ASN A 274 -2.92 8.04 17.30
CA ASN A 274 -2.54 8.97 18.36
C ASN A 274 -1.25 9.76 18.01
N THR A 275 -0.98 9.96 16.73
CA THR A 275 0.19 10.70 16.23
C THR A 275 -0.19 12.12 15.81
N SER A 276 0.79 12.97 15.48
CA SER A 276 0.54 14.35 15.06
C SER A 276 -0.30 14.46 13.77
N VAL A 277 -0.31 13.43 12.93
CA VAL A 277 -1.12 13.43 11.69
C VAL A 277 -2.59 13.09 11.95
N THR A 278 -2.93 12.51 13.11
CA THR A 278 -4.32 12.14 13.48
C THR A 278 -4.87 12.95 14.65
N THR A 279 -4.01 13.71 15.35
CA THR A 279 -4.36 14.51 16.54
C THR A 279 -4.24 16.01 16.26
N ALA A 280 -4.84 16.83 17.14
CA ALA A 280 -4.98 18.27 16.91
C ALA A 280 -3.66 18.95 16.46
N PRO A 281 -3.67 19.79 15.40
CA PRO A 281 -4.85 20.36 14.74
C PRO A 281 -5.57 19.42 13.77
N ASN A 282 -4.95 18.32 13.37
CA ASN A 282 -5.56 17.29 12.55
C ASN A 282 -6.64 16.54 13.34
N LYS A 283 -7.72 16.14 12.67
CA LYS A 283 -8.84 15.47 13.33
C LYS A 283 -9.43 14.41 12.41
N ILE A 284 -9.95 13.38 13.05
CA ILE A 284 -10.79 12.38 12.39
C ILE A 284 -12.14 13.03 12.10
N GLU A 285 -12.54 13.08 10.84
CA GLU A 285 -13.80 13.66 10.42
C GLU A 285 -14.80 12.58 10.00
N PRO A 286 -15.97 12.49 10.64
CA PRO A 286 -17.02 11.58 10.17
C PRO A 286 -17.56 12.03 8.81
N VAL A 287 -17.77 11.06 7.92
CA VAL A 287 -18.31 11.30 6.57
C VAL A 287 -19.44 10.36 6.23
N MET A 288 -20.33 10.83 5.35
CA MET A 288 -21.39 10.03 4.74
C MET A 288 -21.45 10.29 3.24
N GLY A 289 -21.63 9.23 2.45
CA GLY A 289 -21.50 9.36 1.01
C GLY A 289 -21.97 8.17 0.19
N THR A 290 -21.44 8.13 -1.03
CA THR A 290 -21.66 7.09 -2.03
C THR A 290 -20.33 6.50 -2.46
N VAL A 291 -20.30 5.19 -2.64
CA VAL A 291 -19.16 4.44 -3.17
C VAL A 291 -19.65 3.66 -4.39
N ARG A 292 -18.93 3.77 -5.50
CA ARG A 292 -19.13 2.91 -6.67
C ARG A 292 -17.90 2.06 -6.87
N VAL A 293 -18.10 0.75 -6.96
CA VAL A 293 -17.01 -0.22 -7.11
C VAL A 293 -17.26 -1.07 -8.34
N ASN A 294 -16.25 -1.19 -9.17
CA ASN A 294 -16.17 -2.15 -10.27
C ASN A 294 -14.79 -2.79 -10.16
N ILE A 295 -14.63 -3.73 -9.24
CA ILE A 295 -13.36 -4.42 -8.99
C ILE A 295 -13.68 -5.82 -8.45
N PRO A 296 -12.92 -6.87 -8.82
CA PRO A 296 -13.07 -8.18 -8.20
C PRO A 296 -12.99 -8.09 -6.67
N PRO A 297 -13.71 -8.95 -5.93
CA PRO A 297 -14.47 -10.11 -6.39
C PRO A 297 -15.89 -9.78 -6.87
N PHE A 298 -16.28 -8.50 -6.93
CA PHE A 298 -17.57 -8.13 -7.52
C PHE A 298 -17.52 -8.40 -9.04
N THR A 299 -18.53 -9.11 -9.55
CA THR A 299 -18.62 -9.49 -10.97
C THR A 299 -19.24 -8.40 -11.85
N SER A 300 -19.78 -7.35 -11.24
CA SER A 300 -20.35 -6.19 -11.91
C SER A 300 -20.23 -4.96 -11.04
N GLU A 301 -20.35 -3.78 -11.65
CA GLU A 301 -20.39 -2.52 -10.91
C GLU A 301 -21.49 -2.54 -9.84
N GLN A 302 -21.13 -2.11 -8.63
CA GLN A 302 -22.04 -1.93 -7.51
C GLN A 302 -22.00 -0.47 -7.07
N GLU A 303 -23.15 0.07 -6.70
CA GLU A 303 -23.27 1.39 -6.09
C GLU A 303 -23.86 1.25 -4.68
N PHE A 304 -23.12 1.75 -3.69
CA PHE A 304 -23.52 1.78 -2.30
C PHE A 304 -23.77 3.22 -1.87
N ARG A 305 -24.98 3.50 -1.38
CA ARG A 305 -25.40 4.83 -0.89
C ARG A 305 -25.57 4.80 0.62
N ASN A 306 -25.50 5.98 1.24
CA ASN A 306 -25.56 6.14 2.70
C ASN A 306 -24.46 5.31 3.39
N VAL A 307 -23.28 5.30 2.78
CA VAL A 307 -22.07 4.69 3.33
C VAL A 307 -21.49 5.67 4.35
N TYR A 308 -21.12 5.19 5.53
CA TYR A 308 -20.54 6.01 6.60
C TYR A 308 -19.09 5.60 6.85
N GLY A 309 -18.27 6.57 7.21
CA GLY A 309 -16.85 6.38 7.40
C GLY A 309 -16.18 7.55 8.10
N VAL A 310 -14.86 7.58 8.01
CA VAL A 310 -14.02 8.64 8.53
C VAL A 310 -13.00 9.09 7.48
N ARG A 311 -12.73 10.39 7.47
CA ARG A 311 -11.52 10.96 6.87
C ARG A 311 -10.49 11.17 7.96
N LEU A 312 -9.28 10.68 7.73
CA LEU A 312 -8.16 10.77 8.66
C LEU A 312 -6.85 10.49 7.94
N ASP A 313 -5.77 10.96 8.54
CA ASP A 313 -4.42 10.47 8.28
C ASP A 313 -3.94 9.63 9.47
N THR A 314 -3.28 8.52 9.20
CA THR A 314 -2.68 7.63 10.20
C THR A 314 -1.26 7.28 9.80
N ALA A 315 -0.31 7.47 10.72
CA ALA A 315 1.01 6.89 10.58
C ALA A 315 0.93 5.36 10.71
N PHE A 316 1.79 4.62 10.01
CA PHE A 316 1.81 3.16 10.08
C PHE A 316 3.20 2.57 10.23
N ILE A 317 3.24 1.38 10.83
CA ILE A 317 4.41 0.50 10.86
C ILE A 317 4.01 -0.78 10.15
N GLU A 318 4.71 -1.14 9.08
CA GLU A 318 4.41 -2.31 8.28
C GLU A 318 5.46 -3.40 8.52
N ASN A 319 4.97 -4.59 8.88
CA ASN A 319 5.75 -5.80 9.07
C ASN A 319 5.43 -6.79 7.95
N ASN A 320 6.32 -6.82 6.97
CA ASN A 320 6.10 -7.51 5.71
C ASN A 320 6.47 -9.00 5.77
N TYR A 321 5.86 -9.80 4.88
CA TYR A 321 6.17 -11.22 4.62
C TYR A 321 6.10 -12.13 5.86
N LEU A 322 5.17 -11.85 6.77
CA LEU A 322 5.00 -12.66 7.97
C LEU A 322 4.17 -13.91 7.67
N SER A 323 4.45 -14.99 8.39
CA SER A 323 3.60 -16.18 8.33
C SER A 323 2.24 -15.85 8.93
N CYS A 324 1.14 -16.08 8.21
CA CYS A 324 -0.20 -15.85 8.74
C CYS A 324 -0.47 -16.63 10.04
N GLU A 325 0.10 -17.82 10.18
CA GLU A 325 -0.01 -18.65 11.40
C GLU A 325 0.57 -17.95 12.64
N SER A 326 1.58 -17.10 12.47
CA SER A 326 2.20 -16.35 13.58
C SER A 326 1.26 -15.34 14.24
N PHE A 327 0.13 -15.04 13.61
CA PHE A 327 -0.91 -14.15 14.14
C PHE A 327 -2.00 -14.87 14.93
N ARG A 328 -1.90 -16.18 15.16
CA ARG A 328 -2.89 -16.89 15.97
C ARG A 328 -3.09 -16.21 17.33
N GLY A 329 -4.33 -15.85 17.65
CA GLY A 329 -4.72 -15.11 18.85
C GLY A 329 -4.53 -13.59 18.77
N TYR A 330 -4.08 -13.04 17.63
CA TYR A 330 -3.96 -11.61 17.42
C TYR A 330 -5.34 -10.95 17.33
N SER A 331 -5.54 -9.86 18.08
CA SER A 331 -6.84 -9.20 18.24
C SER A 331 -6.96 -7.87 17.49
N GLY A 332 -5.85 -7.28 17.03
CA GLY A 332 -5.83 -5.95 16.38
C GLY A 332 -6.18 -4.79 17.31
N LEU A 333 -6.24 -5.01 18.63
CA LEU A 333 -6.66 -4.02 19.62
C LEU A 333 -5.49 -3.26 20.29
N ASP A 334 -4.26 -3.73 20.12
CA ASP A 334 -3.05 -3.18 20.73
C ASP A 334 -2.24 -2.29 19.75
#